data_AF-T0RP77-F1
#
_entry.id   AF-T0RP77-F1
#
_cell.length_a   1.000
_cell.length_b   1.000
_cell.length_c   1.000
_cell.angle_alpha   90.00
_cell.angle_beta   90.00
_cell.angle_gamma   90.00
#
_symmetry.space_group_name_H-M   'P 1'
#
loop_
_entity.id
_entity.type
_entity.pdbx_description
1 polymer ?
#
loop_
_entity_poly.entity_id
_entity_poly.type
_entity_poly.pdbx_seq_one_letter_code
_entity_poly.pdbx_strand_id
1 'polypeptide(L)'
;MKEKVGIMYCPKCMNNSLHVNSRGVMHIIVNGKQMDAGRFLYHLDDSEVQFYNDLSAKLEEFFKWYSGFQNVESITKVEIATSDVSCDNKCRLPLNNKFSVVDNVIPVKKLKEILENLGTKYKLSIEIVV
;
A
#
# COMPACT_ATOMS: atom_id res chain seq x y z
N MET A 1 -15.83 11.93 -17.01
CA MET A 1 -15.16 10.60 -16.99
C MET A 1 -14.11 10.67 -15.91
N LYS A 2 -14.24 9.90 -14.83
CA LYS A 2 -13.18 9.80 -13.81
C LYS A 2 -12.07 8.92 -14.38
N GLU A 3 -10.84 9.40 -14.30
CA GLU A 3 -9.65 8.67 -14.75
C GLU A 3 -9.48 7.40 -13.91
N LYS A 4 -9.20 6.26 -14.57
CA LYS A 4 -9.01 4.99 -13.86
C LYS A 4 -7.61 4.98 -13.24
N VAL A 5 -7.53 4.78 -11.93
CA VAL A 5 -6.25 4.79 -11.20
C VAL A 5 -5.68 3.37 -11.13
N GLY A 6 -4.43 3.21 -11.60
CA GLY A 6 -3.65 1.97 -11.53
C GLY A 6 -4.19 0.83 -12.38
N ILE A 7 -3.88 0.84 -13.68
CA ILE A 7 -4.20 -0.27 -14.59
C ILE A 7 -3.32 -1.48 -14.27
N MET A 8 -3.94 -2.57 -13.86
CA MET A 8 -3.29 -3.82 -13.48
C MET A 8 -3.77 -4.99 -14.34
N TYR A 9 -3.00 -6.07 -14.32
CA TYR A 9 -3.32 -7.31 -15.00
C TYR A 9 -4.41 -8.11 -14.27
N CYS A 10 -5.49 -8.43 -14.97
CA CYS A 10 -6.54 -9.33 -14.50
C CYS A 10 -6.26 -10.79 -14.89
N PRO A 11 -6.07 -11.71 -13.92
CA PRO A 11 -5.77 -13.11 -14.23
C PRO A 11 -6.97 -13.92 -14.73
N LYS A 12 -8.18 -13.35 -14.72
CA LYS A 12 -9.40 -14.04 -15.18
C LYS A 12 -9.65 -13.84 -16.66
N CYS A 13 -9.52 -12.61 -17.15
CA CYS A 13 -9.66 -12.30 -18.57
C CYS A 13 -8.31 -12.12 -19.29
N MET A 14 -7.20 -12.36 -18.58
CA MET A 14 -5.84 -12.31 -19.10
C MET A 14 -5.49 -10.98 -19.79
N ASN A 15 -5.94 -9.86 -19.22
CA ASN A 15 -5.78 -8.53 -19.83
C ASN A 15 -5.56 -7.45 -18.76
N ASN A 16 -4.98 -6.31 -19.15
CA ASN A 16 -4.77 -5.13 -18.33
C ASN A 16 -6.07 -4.33 -18.16
N SER A 17 -7.01 -4.92 -17.41
CA SER A 17 -8.36 -4.40 -17.24
C SER A 17 -8.76 -4.26 -15.77
N LEU A 18 -7.85 -4.54 -14.84
CA LEU A 18 -8.06 -4.27 -13.42
C LEU A 18 -7.71 -2.83 -13.10
N HIS A 19 -8.47 -2.23 -12.20
CA HIS A 19 -8.17 -0.91 -11.63
C HIS A 19 -8.55 -0.88 -10.16
N VAL A 20 -7.87 -0.04 -9.38
CA VAL A 20 -8.17 0.15 -7.96
C VAL A 20 -9.45 0.98 -7.83
N ASN A 21 -10.36 0.54 -6.98
CA ASN A 21 -11.58 1.31 -6.69
C ASN A 21 -11.21 2.64 -6.02
N SER A 22 -11.99 3.70 -6.22
CA SER A 22 -11.65 5.01 -5.64
C SER A 22 -11.70 5.04 -4.10
N ARG A 23 -12.34 4.06 -3.47
CA ARG A 23 -12.38 3.88 -2.03
C ARG A 23 -12.22 2.40 -1.69
N GLY A 24 -11.58 2.12 -0.56
CA GLY A 24 -11.39 0.75 -0.10
C GLY A 24 -10.42 0.66 1.06
N VAL A 25 -9.84 -0.52 1.20
CA VAL A 25 -8.90 -0.88 2.25
C VAL A 25 -7.58 -1.36 1.64
N MET A 26 -6.48 -0.70 1.99
CA MET A 26 -5.14 -1.21 1.74
C MET A 26 -4.60 -1.93 2.98
N HIS A 27 -3.88 -3.01 2.76
CA HIS A 27 -3.13 -3.75 3.77
C HIS A 27 -1.66 -3.36 3.67
N ILE A 28 -1.10 -2.89 4.79
CA ILE A 28 0.32 -2.57 4.90
C ILE A 28 1.01 -3.72 5.65
N ILE A 29 2.00 -4.32 5.00
CA ILE A 29 2.78 -5.43 5.55
C ILE A 29 4.26 -5.04 5.48
N VAL A 30 4.96 -5.08 6.61
CA VAL A 30 6.38 -4.73 6.70
C VAL A 30 7.15 -5.92 7.26
N ASN A 31 8.14 -6.41 6.53
CA ASN A 31 8.88 -7.64 6.86
C ASN A 31 7.94 -8.83 7.18
N GLY A 32 6.84 -8.96 6.44
CA GLY A 32 5.82 -9.99 6.67
C GLY A 32 4.96 -9.79 7.93
N LYS A 33 5.20 -8.72 8.70
CA LYS A 33 4.39 -8.35 9.87
C LYS A 33 3.30 -7.38 9.46
N GLN A 34 2.09 -7.64 9.95
CA GLN A 34 0.93 -6.78 9.76
C GLN A 34 0.36 -6.47 11.14
N MET A 35 0.04 -5.21 11.40
CA MET A 35 -0.72 -4.86 12.60
C MET A 35 -2.17 -5.33 12.44
N ASP A 36 -2.84 -5.68 13.54
CA ASP A 36 -4.29 -5.89 13.52
C ASP A 36 -5.02 -4.62 13.04
N ALA A 37 -4.52 -3.45 13.48
CA ALA A 37 -4.92 -2.14 13.00
C ALA A 37 -4.28 -1.74 11.65
N GLY A 38 -3.54 -2.61 10.98
CA GLY A 38 -2.75 -2.34 9.76
C GLY A 38 -3.57 -2.16 8.47
N ARG A 39 -4.87 -1.89 8.62
CA ARG A 39 -5.79 -1.57 7.53
C ARG A 39 -5.80 -0.05 7.35
N PHE A 40 -5.49 0.39 6.14
CA PHE A 40 -5.55 1.79 5.73
C PHE A 40 -6.82 2.00 4.91
N LEU A 41 -7.75 2.81 5.41
CA LEU A 41 -8.89 3.27 4.63
C LEU A 41 -8.41 4.37 3.71
N TYR A 42 -8.62 4.20 2.41
CA TYR A 42 -8.14 5.16 1.42
C TYR A 42 -9.29 5.72 0.59
N HIS A 43 -9.18 6.98 0.20
CA HIS A 43 -10.04 7.65 -0.76
C HIS A 43 -9.18 8.33 -1.84
N LEU A 44 -9.11 7.73 -3.03
CA LEU A 44 -8.39 8.28 -4.18
C LEU A 44 -9.13 9.43 -4.86
N ASP A 45 -10.39 9.66 -4.49
CA ASP A 45 -11.15 10.83 -4.90
C ASP A 45 -10.72 12.12 -4.16
N ASP A 46 -10.01 11.98 -3.03
CA ASP A 46 -9.46 13.11 -2.29
C ASP A 46 -8.21 13.67 -3.00
N SER A 47 -7.73 14.84 -2.58
CA SER A 47 -6.51 15.41 -3.16
C SER A 47 -5.32 14.46 -2.96
N GLU A 48 -4.39 14.42 -3.94
CA GLU A 48 -3.17 13.62 -3.85
C GLU A 48 -2.38 13.91 -2.55
N VAL A 49 -2.33 15.19 -2.14
CA VAL A 49 -1.71 15.62 -0.89
C VAL A 49 -2.38 14.98 0.33
N GLN A 50 -3.72 14.97 0.37
CA GLN A 50 -4.48 14.35 1.45
C GLN A 50 -4.23 12.84 1.52
N PHE A 51 -4.29 12.16 0.37
CA PHE A 51 -4.00 10.73 0.28
C PHE A 51 -2.63 10.37 0.87
N TYR A 52 -1.58 11.12 0.52
CA TYR A 52 -0.24 10.87 1.04
C TYR A 52 -0.06 11.26 2.50
N ASN A 53 -0.78 12.28 2.99
CA ASN A 53 -0.80 12.62 4.41
C ASN A 53 -1.40 11.47 5.23
N ASP A 54 -2.53 10.93 4.78
CA ASP A 54 -3.22 9.83 5.46
C ASP A 54 -2.39 8.54 5.41
N LEU A 55 -1.78 8.24 4.26
CA LEU A 55 -0.85 7.12 4.11
C LEU A 55 0.35 7.25 5.05
N SER A 56 0.95 8.45 5.11
CA SER A 56 2.10 8.74 5.97
C SER A 56 1.75 8.60 7.46
N ALA A 57 0.59 9.11 7.86
CA ALA A 57 0.09 8.93 9.23
C ALA A 57 -0.09 7.45 9.57
N LYS A 58 -0.60 6.65 8.63
CA LYS A 58 -0.79 5.23 8.87
C LYS A 58 0.52 4.44 8.93
N LEU A 59 1.49 4.77 8.08
CA LEU A 59 2.83 4.20 8.15
C LEU A 59 3.55 4.64 9.44
N GLU A 60 3.32 5.87 9.91
CA GLU A 60 3.86 6.35 11.17
C GLU A 60 3.35 5.53 12.37
N GLU A 61 2.06 5.21 12.42
CA GLU A 61 1.51 4.30 13.44
C GLU A 61 2.24 2.95 13.44
N PHE A 62 2.51 2.41 12.25
CA PHE A 62 3.24 1.16 12.11
C PHE A 62 4.67 1.28 12.62
N PHE A 63 5.40 2.31 12.21
CA PHE A 63 6.79 2.51 12.60
C PHE A 63 6.92 2.72 14.12
N LYS A 64 6.00 3.46 14.73
CA LYS A 64 5.91 3.64 16.18
C LYS A 64 5.66 2.33 16.91
N TRP A 65 4.81 1.46 16.36
CA TRP A 65 4.55 0.14 16.94
C TRP A 65 5.77 -0.78 16.78
N TYR A 66 6.35 -0.82 15.58
CA TYR A 66 7.49 -1.68 15.23
C TYR A 66 8.75 -1.32 16.02
N SER A 67 8.99 -0.03 16.28
CA SER A 67 10.12 0.42 17.11
C SER A 67 10.03 0.02 18.58
N GLY A 68 8.87 -0.46 19.04
CA GLY A 68 8.68 -0.98 20.39
C GLY A 68 9.19 -2.41 20.61
N PHE A 69 9.63 -3.11 19.55
CA PHE A 69 10.14 -4.48 19.68
C PHE A 69 11.55 -4.50 20.28
N GLN A 70 11.89 -5.57 21.02
CA GLN A 70 13.23 -5.69 21.61
C GLN A 70 14.33 -6.02 20.58
N ASN A 71 13.98 -6.76 19.53
CA ASN A 71 14.89 -7.16 18.46
C ASN A 71 14.39 -6.58 17.13
N VAL A 72 14.58 -5.27 16.97
CA VAL A 72 14.12 -4.57 15.77
C VAL A 72 15.05 -4.88 14.60
N GLU A 73 14.58 -5.72 13.68
CA GLU A 73 15.28 -6.00 12.43
C GLU A 73 15.14 -4.83 11.44
N SER A 74 16.14 -4.65 10.57
CA SER A 74 16.08 -3.73 9.45
C SER A 74 14.83 -3.98 8.60
N ILE A 75 14.12 -2.92 8.22
CA ILE A 75 13.00 -2.99 7.30
C ILE A 75 13.55 -3.25 5.89
N THR A 76 13.36 -4.46 5.38
CA THR A 76 13.86 -4.89 4.07
C THR A 76 12.75 -5.00 3.03
N LYS A 77 11.49 -5.15 3.48
CA LYS A 77 10.34 -5.32 2.60
C LYS A 77 9.11 -4.59 3.11
N VAL A 78 8.47 -3.82 2.23
CA VAL A 78 7.17 -3.19 2.47
C VAL A 78 6.23 -3.56 1.33
N GLU A 79 5.10 -4.16 1.68
CA GLU A 79 4.04 -4.53 0.73
C GLU A 79 2.79 -3.73 1.08
N ILE A 80 2.23 -3.05 0.08
CA ILE A 80 0.92 -2.39 0.19
C ILE A 80 0.03 -3.01 -0.87
N ALA A 81 -1.06 -3.62 -0.45
CA ALA A 81 -1.95 -4.35 -1.35
C ALA A 81 -3.43 -4.19 -0.98
N THR A 82 -4.30 -4.25 -1.98
CA THR A 82 -5.76 -4.12 -1.84
C THR A 82 -6.50 -5.26 -2.52
N SER A 83 -7.66 -5.65 -1.99
CA SER A 83 -8.65 -6.48 -2.68
C SER A 83 -9.76 -5.65 -3.33
N ASP A 84 -9.82 -4.35 -3.05
CA ASP A 84 -10.83 -3.41 -3.56
C ASP A 84 -10.47 -2.96 -4.98
N VAL A 85 -10.61 -3.89 -5.91
CA VAL A 85 -10.36 -3.69 -7.34
C VAL A 85 -11.59 -4.02 -8.15
N SER A 86 -11.70 -3.38 -9.32
CA SER A 86 -12.74 -3.68 -10.31
C SER A 86 -12.10 -4.08 -11.64
N CYS A 87 -12.72 -5.03 -12.32
CA CYS A 87 -12.34 -5.43 -13.67
C CYS A 87 -13.32 -4.86 -14.68
N ASP A 88 -12.82 -4.26 -15.76
CA ASP A 88 -13.67 -3.73 -16.85
C ASP A 88 -14.55 -4.82 -17.49
N ASN A 89 -14.05 -6.06 -17.52
CA ASN A 89 -14.77 -7.23 -18.00
C ASN A 89 -15.71 -7.85 -16.94
N LYS A 90 -15.90 -7.17 -15.81
CA LYS A 90 -16.75 -7.60 -14.67
C LYS A 90 -16.41 -9.00 -14.15
N CYS A 91 -15.14 -9.39 -14.24
CA CYS A 91 -14.68 -10.67 -13.73
C CYS A 91 -14.92 -10.77 -12.22
N ARG A 92 -15.43 -11.92 -11.76
CA ARG A 92 -15.51 -12.23 -10.33
C ARG A 92 -14.13 -12.66 -9.83
N LEU A 93 -13.52 -11.84 -8.99
CA LEU A 93 -12.23 -12.11 -8.37
C LEU A 93 -12.45 -12.65 -6.95
N PRO A 94 -11.71 -13.70 -6.53
CA PRO A 94 -11.73 -14.17 -5.15
C PRO A 94 -11.34 -13.05 -4.17
N LEU A 95 -12.05 -12.94 -3.04
CA LEU A 95 -11.80 -11.91 -2.02
C LEU A 95 -10.43 -12.02 -1.35
N ASN A 96 -9.81 -13.20 -1.39
CA ASN A 96 -8.47 -13.44 -0.88
C ASN A 96 -7.36 -12.98 -1.85
N ASN A 97 -7.70 -12.63 -3.10
CA ASN A 97 -6.72 -12.07 -4.02
C ASN A 97 -6.43 -10.62 -3.62
N LYS A 98 -5.17 -10.35 -3.28
CA LYS A 98 -4.67 -9.01 -3.04
C LYS A 98 -3.78 -8.59 -4.20
N PHE A 99 -3.92 -7.34 -4.62
CA PHE A 99 -3.16 -6.74 -5.71
C PHE A 99 -2.26 -5.65 -5.15
N SER A 100 -0.99 -5.66 -5.55
CA SER A 100 -0.03 -4.63 -5.14
C SER A 100 -0.47 -3.27 -5.70
N VAL A 101 -0.46 -2.25 -4.85
CA VAL A 101 -0.74 -0.87 -5.26
C VAL A 101 0.54 -0.04 -5.44
N VAL A 102 1.70 -0.61 -5.11
CA VAL A 102 3.01 -0.01 -5.40
C VAL A 102 3.22 0.02 -6.90
N ASP A 103 3.70 1.14 -7.42
CA ASP A 103 3.89 1.51 -8.84
C ASP A 103 2.63 1.53 -9.72
N ASN A 104 1.47 1.11 -9.20
CA ASN A 104 0.18 1.25 -9.87
C ASN A 104 -0.62 2.46 -9.35
N VAL A 105 -0.55 2.72 -8.04
CA VAL A 105 -1.22 3.83 -7.37
C VAL A 105 -0.21 4.69 -6.59
N ILE A 106 0.71 4.02 -5.90
CA ILE A 106 1.73 4.67 -5.06
C ILE A 106 3.07 4.50 -5.76
N PRO A 107 3.65 5.57 -6.36
CA PRO A 107 4.97 5.49 -6.96
C PRO A 107 6.01 5.04 -5.94
N VAL A 108 6.86 4.07 -6.31
CA VAL A 108 7.88 3.53 -5.41
C VAL A 108 8.80 4.61 -4.84
N LYS A 109 9.13 5.64 -5.64
CA LYS A 109 9.93 6.79 -5.21
C LYS A 109 9.28 7.52 -4.03
N LYS A 110 7.96 7.76 -4.12
CA LYS A 110 7.23 8.48 -3.07
C LYS A 110 7.12 7.65 -1.80
N LEU A 111 6.90 6.34 -1.96
CA LEU A 111 6.91 5.41 -0.83
C LEU A 111 8.28 5.39 -0.14
N LYS A 112 9.38 5.32 -0.89
CA LYS A 112 10.73 5.37 -0.34
C LYS A 112 10.99 6.65 0.45
N GLU A 113 10.63 7.81 -0.09
CA GLU A 113 10.75 9.09 0.63
C GLU A 113 10.03 9.06 1.99
N ILE A 114 8.78 8.55 2.03
CA ILE A 114 8.01 8.45 3.27
C ILE A 114 8.70 7.50 4.25
N LEU A 115 9.13 6.32 3.78
CA LEU A 115 9.77 5.31 4.61
C LEU A 115 11.09 5.82 5.17
N GLU A 116 11.97 6.44 4.38
CA GLU A 116 13.26 7.01 4.81
C GLU A 116 13.08 8.08 5.90
N ASN A 117 12.09 8.96 5.74
CA ASN A 117 11.74 9.97 6.74
C ASN A 117 11.29 9.33 8.07
N LEU A 118 10.43 8.30 7.99
CA LEU A 118 9.96 7.59 9.18
C LEU A 118 11.07 6.74 9.82
N GLY A 119 11.94 6.13 9.02
CA GLY A 119 13.10 5.37 9.49
C GLY A 119 14.04 6.24 10.31
N THR A 120 14.33 7.44 9.80
CA THR A 120 15.12 8.44 10.53
C THR A 120 14.43 8.87 11.83
N LYS A 121 13.13 9.18 11.78
CA LYS A 121 12.34 9.63 12.94
C LYS A 121 12.28 8.59 14.07
N TYR A 122 12.13 7.31 13.72
CA TYR A 122 11.99 6.22 14.69
C TYR A 122 13.28 5.42 14.91
N LYS A 123 14.41 5.86 14.34
CA LYS A 123 15.71 5.18 14.40
C LYS A 123 15.65 3.73 13.92
N LEU A 124 14.90 3.48 12.85
CA LEU A 124 14.76 2.18 12.20
C LEU A 124 15.67 2.11 10.98
N SER A 125 16.44 1.03 10.85
CA SER A 125 17.23 0.76 9.64
C SER A 125 16.31 0.36 8.49
N ILE A 126 16.56 0.91 7.30
CA ILE A 126 15.78 0.63 6.08
C ILE A 126 16.76 0.18 5.00
N GLU A 127 16.58 -1.06 4.54
CA GLU A 127 17.41 -1.74 3.55
C GLU A 127 16.50 -2.31 2.46
N ILE A 128 15.61 -1.47 1.93
CA ILE A 128 14.61 -1.89 0.94
C ILE A 128 15.33 -2.35 -0.33
N VAL A 129 15.24 -3.64 -0.61
CA VAL A 129 15.62 -4.22 -1.90
C VAL A 129 14.43 -4.02 -2.83
N VAL A 130 14.63 -3.23 -3.90
CA VAL A 130 13.65 -3.08 -5.00
C VAL A 130 14.10 -3.95 -6.15
#